data_AF-A0A2V5PCV5-F1
#
_entry.id   AF-A0A2V5PCV5-F1
#
_cell.length_a   1.000
_cell.length_b   1.000
_cell.length_c   1.000
_cell.angle_alpha   90.00
_cell.angle_beta   90.00
_cell.angle_gamma   90.00
#
_symmetry.space_group_name_H-M   'P 1'
#
loop_
_entity.id
_entity.type
_entity.pdbx_description
1 polymer ?
#
loop_
_entity_poly.entity_id
_entity_poly.type
_entity_poly.pdbx_seq_one_letter_code
_entity_poly.pdbx_strand_id
1 'polypeptide(L)'
;MCSRWQTGASHRRWCSIRRDNAGECPDGFALTTVVLRQDPENYNHIGRRLAEERRWFWANQFDNTANRESHYRSTGPEIWKQTNSQVSAFVACVGTGGTLARVSLYLKKQNPTVAVVRVDPYGAAIWFLVHQWQHRYK
;
A
#
# COMPACT_ATOMS: atom_id res chain seq x y z
N MET A 1 28.49 -29.01 18.16
CA MET A 1 28.05 -29.44 16.82
C MET A 1 27.49 -28.23 16.09
N CYS A 2 28.30 -27.68 15.20
CA CYS A 2 28.01 -26.53 14.36
C CYS A 2 28.26 -27.02 12.92
N SER A 3 27.24 -27.00 12.07
CA SER A 3 27.36 -27.31 10.64
C SER A 3 26.45 -26.32 9.91
N ARG A 4 26.98 -25.14 9.56
CA ARG A 4 27.67 -24.83 8.31
C ARG A 4 26.69 -24.68 7.14
N TRP A 5 26.44 -23.41 6.86
CA TRP A 5 25.78 -22.84 5.70
C TRP A 5 26.31 -23.42 4.39
N GLN A 6 25.42 -23.94 3.55
CA GLN A 6 25.68 -24.16 2.14
C GLN A 6 25.07 -23.00 1.35
N THR A 7 25.96 -22.15 0.83
CA THR A 7 25.70 -21.19 -0.22
C THR A 7 25.45 -21.94 -1.54
N GLY A 8 24.22 -21.92 -2.04
CA GLY A 8 23.84 -22.43 -3.36
C GLY A 8 23.16 -21.34 -4.16
N ALA A 9 23.85 -20.86 -5.20
CA ALA A 9 23.40 -19.81 -6.10
C ALA A 9 22.19 -20.26 -6.94
N SER A 10 20.99 -19.72 -6.69
CA SER A 10 19.86 -19.83 -7.63
C SER A 10 18.75 -18.79 -7.42
N HIS A 11 19.05 -17.56 -6.99
CA HIS A 11 18.03 -16.50 -6.92
C HIS A 11 18.53 -15.19 -7.53
N ARG A 12 18.79 -15.22 -8.84
CA ARG A 12 18.90 -14.01 -9.67
C ARG A 12 18.05 -14.14 -10.93
N ARG A 13 16.74 -14.05 -10.74
CA ARG A 13 15.80 -13.55 -11.75
C ARG A 13 14.81 -12.62 -11.05
N TRP A 14 15.33 -11.53 -10.49
CA TRP A 14 14.51 -10.34 -10.30
C TRP A 14 14.30 -9.75 -11.69
N CYS A 15 13.07 -9.86 -12.18
CA CYS A 15 12.66 -9.36 -13.48
C CYS A 15 12.91 -7.84 -13.52
N SER A 16 13.84 -7.40 -14.37
CA SER A 16 13.99 -5.99 -14.69
C SER A 16 12.78 -5.58 -15.53
N ILE A 17 11.77 -5.01 -14.89
CA ILE A 17 10.67 -4.35 -15.59
C ILE A 17 11.27 -3.11 -16.25
N ARG A 18 11.52 -3.18 -17.56
CA ARG A 18 11.83 -2.01 -18.38
C ARG A 18 10.59 -1.11 -18.41
N ARG A 19 10.79 0.22 -18.44
CA ARG A 19 9.70 1.21 -18.40
C ARG A 19 8.85 1.22 -19.67
N ASP A 20 9.21 0.40 -20.65
CA ASP A 20 8.89 0.67 -22.05
C ASP A 20 7.73 -0.18 -22.56
N ASN A 21 7.31 -1.22 -21.85
CA ASN A 21 6.09 -1.98 -22.18
C ASN A 21 5.63 -2.78 -20.96
N ALA A 22 4.32 -2.81 -20.74
CA ALA A 22 3.67 -3.70 -19.79
C ALA A 22 4.08 -5.15 -20.08
N GLY A 23 5.07 -5.65 -19.34
CA GLY A 23 5.51 -7.03 -19.45
C GLY A 23 4.47 -7.93 -18.79
N GLU A 24 3.86 -8.81 -19.58
CA GLU A 24 3.04 -9.91 -19.07
C GLU A 24 3.85 -10.73 -18.06
N CYS A 25 3.26 -11.01 -16.90
CA CYS A 25 3.81 -12.02 -16.01
C CYS A 25 3.71 -13.40 -16.71
N PRO A 26 4.72 -14.29 -16.56
CA PRO A 26 4.77 -15.58 -17.26
C PRO A 26 3.55 -16.48 -17.07
N ASP A 27 2.73 -16.22 -16.05
CA ASP A 27 1.57 -17.02 -15.67
C ASP A 27 0.24 -16.46 -16.23
N GLY A 28 0.30 -15.57 -17.22
CA GLY A 28 -0.90 -15.00 -17.86
C GLY A 28 -1.69 -14.02 -16.98
N PHE A 29 -1.12 -13.60 -15.84
CA PHE A 29 -1.66 -12.51 -15.04
C PHE A 29 -1.28 -11.19 -15.71
N ALA A 30 -2.11 -10.74 -16.65
CA ALA A 30 -2.02 -9.39 -17.17
C ALA A 30 -2.33 -8.43 -16.01
N LEU A 31 -1.30 -7.74 -15.51
CA LEU A 31 -1.50 -6.55 -14.71
C LEU A 31 -2.31 -5.60 -15.59
N THR A 32 -3.59 -5.41 -15.25
CA THR A 32 -4.44 -4.47 -15.97
C THR A 32 -3.71 -3.13 -16.08
N THR A 33 -3.70 -2.54 -17.27
CA THR A 33 -3.11 -1.21 -17.47
C THR A 33 -3.72 -0.27 -16.44
N VAL A 34 -2.90 0.20 -15.50
CA VAL A 34 -3.36 1.11 -14.45
C VAL A 34 -3.66 2.45 -15.11
N VAL A 35 -4.94 2.73 -15.34
CA VAL A 35 -5.39 4.06 -15.75
C VAL A 35 -5.10 5.03 -14.61
N LEU A 36 -4.25 6.03 -14.86
CA LEU A 36 -3.79 6.95 -13.83
C LEU A 36 -4.96 7.74 -13.23
N ARG A 37 -4.88 8.14 -11.96
CA ARG A 37 -5.96 8.88 -11.28
C ARG A 37 -6.30 10.20 -11.99
N GLN A 38 -5.37 10.80 -12.71
CA GLN A 38 -5.59 12.05 -13.46
C GLN A 38 -6.45 11.85 -14.71
N ASP A 39 -6.49 10.63 -15.25
CA ASP A 39 -7.23 10.31 -16.46
C ASP A 39 -8.74 10.22 -16.15
N PRO A 40 -9.62 10.92 -16.89
CA PRO A 40 -11.08 10.85 -16.71
C PRO A 40 -11.67 9.43 -16.79
N GLU A 41 -11.01 8.51 -17.49
CA GLU A 41 -11.41 7.11 -17.61
C GLU A 41 -10.94 6.26 -16.43
N ASN A 42 -10.33 6.87 -15.40
CA ASN A 42 -10.07 6.17 -14.15
C ASN A 42 -11.39 5.76 -13.48
N TYR A 43 -11.42 4.54 -12.95
CA TYR A 43 -12.59 3.97 -12.28
C TYR A 43 -13.18 4.86 -11.18
N ASN A 44 -12.39 5.71 -10.51
CA ASN A 44 -12.90 6.64 -9.51
C ASN A 44 -13.78 7.73 -10.13
N HIS A 45 -13.37 8.30 -11.26
CA HIS A 45 -14.13 9.34 -11.97
C HIS A 45 -15.36 8.76 -12.66
N ILE A 46 -15.23 7.58 -13.26
CA ILE A 46 -16.38 6.84 -13.79
C ILE A 46 -17.38 6.56 -12.66
N GLY A 47 -16.91 6.08 -11.51
CA GLY A 47 -17.75 5.82 -10.34
C GLY A 47 -18.48 7.07 -9.84
N ARG A 48 -17.79 8.22 -9.79
CA ARG A 48 -18.40 9.52 -9.47
C ARG A 48 -19.47 9.91 -10.48
N ARG A 49 -19.15 9.87 -11.77
CA ARG A 49 -20.06 10.25 -12.86
C ARG A 49 -21.33 9.41 -12.87
N LEU A 50 -21.20 8.08 -12.78
CA LEU A 50 -22.36 7.18 -12.71
C LEU A 50 -23.22 7.43 -11.47
N ALA A 51 -22.59 7.77 -10.34
CA ALA A 51 -23.33 8.10 -9.13
C ALA A 51 -24.13 9.40 -9.25
N GLU A 52 -23.56 10.42 -9.90
CA GLU A 52 -24.26 11.66 -10.22
C GLU A 52 -25.43 11.43 -11.20
N GLU A 53 -25.19 10.70 -12.30
CA GLU A 53 -26.20 10.38 -13.32
C GLU A 53 -27.38 9.56 -12.77
N ARG A 54 -27.08 8.58 -11.89
CA ARG A 54 -28.08 7.62 -11.37
C ARG A 54 -28.60 7.98 -9.98
N ARG A 55 -28.15 9.09 -9.41
CA ARG A 55 -28.46 9.53 -8.03
C ARG A 55 -28.11 8.45 -6.99
N TRP A 56 -26.98 7.75 -7.19
CA TRP A 56 -26.44 6.77 -6.25
C TRP A 56 -25.50 7.42 -5.24
N PHE A 57 -25.25 6.72 -4.13
CA PHE A 57 -24.27 7.14 -3.16
C PHE A 57 -22.85 6.76 -3.59
N TRP A 58 -21.96 7.75 -3.74
CA TRP A 58 -20.54 7.55 -4.02
C TRP A 58 -19.71 7.69 -2.75
N ALA A 59 -19.17 6.56 -2.25
CA ALA A 59 -18.45 6.53 -0.97
C ALA A 59 -17.11 7.29 -0.97
N ASN A 60 -16.52 7.53 -2.15
CA ASN A 60 -15.27 8.26 -2.37
C ASN A 60 -14.14 7.91 -1.37
N GLN A 61 -13.73 6.63 -1.30
CA GLN A 61 -12.78 6.16 -0.28
C GLN A 61 -11.41 6.87 -0.26
N PHE A 62 -11.02 7.55 -1.34
CA PHE A 62 -9.73 8.23 -1.44
C PHE A 62 -9.74 9.60 -0.73
N ASP A 63 -10.83 10.37 -0.87
CA ASP A 63 -10.92 11.70 -0.25
C ASP A 63 -11.82 11.72 0.99
N ASN A 64 -12.67 10.71 1.18
CA ASN A 64 -13.55 10.60 2.33
C ASN A 64 -12.74 10.33 3.61
N THR A 65 -12.79 11.29 4.52
CA THR A 65 -12.07 11.23 5.79
C THR A 65 -12.54 10.09 6.69
N ALA A 66 -13.77 9.60 6.52
CA ALA A 66 -14.29 8.48 7.29
C ALA A 66 -13.42 7.22 7.16
N ASN A 67 -12.86 6.95 5.97
CA ASN A 67 -11.96 5.82 5.74
C ASN A 67 -10.72 5.88 6.65
N ARG A 68 -10.01 7.01 6.66
CA ARG A 68 -8.81 7.14 7.50
C ARG A 68 -9.17 7.22 8.98
N GLU A 69 -10.21 7.97 9.34
CA GLU A 69 -10.62 8.15 10.74
C GLU A 69 -11.08 6.86 11.40
N SER A 70 -11.75 5.96 10.66
CA SER A 70 -12.20 4.67 11.21
C SER A 70 -11.01 3.88 11.76
N HIS A 71 -9.91 3.77 11.01
CA HIS A 71 -8.73 3.03 11.44
C HIS A 71 -8.03 3.63 12.66
N TYR A 72 -8.02 4.96 12.82
CA TYR A 72 -7.47 5.59 14.03
C TYR A 72 -8.32 5.30 15.26
N ARG A 73 -9.65 5.27 15.09
CA ARG A 73 -10.63 5.15 16.18
C ARG A 73 -10.97 3.72 16.56
N SER A 74 -10.75 2.77 15.64
CA SER A 74 -11.08 1.34 15.83
C SER A 74 -9.84 0.47 15.70
N THR A 75 -9.38 0.21 14.48
CA THR A 75 -8.31 -0.76 14.18
C THR A 75 -7.03 -0.53 14.99
N GLY A 76 -6.57 0.72 15.14
CA GLY A 76 -5.41 1.05 15.97
C GLY A 76 -5.58 0.67 17.45
N PRO A 77 -6.61 1.18 18.14
CA PRO A 77 -6.96 0.76 19.50
C PRO A 77 -7.16 -0.73 19.67
N GLU A 78 -7.83 -1.39 18.73
CA GLU A 78 -8.10 -2.82 18.75
C GLU A 78 -6.79 -3.62 18.76
N ILE A 79 -5.87 -3.33 17.83
CA ILE A 79 -4.54 -3.95 17.77
C ILE A 79 -3.83 -3.75 19.10
N TRP A 80 -3.74 -2.50 19.59
CA TRP A 80 -3.01 -2.19 20.81
C TRP A 80 -3.53 -2.94 22.04
N LYS A 81 -4.86 -3.02 22.18
CA LYS A 81 -5.52 -3.73 23.27
C LYS A 81 -5.31 -5.24 23.15
N GLN A 82 -5.52 -5.80 21.95
CA GLN A 82 -5.41 -7.24 21.71
C GLN A 82 -3.98 -7.77 21.85
N THR A 83 -2.96 -6.94 21.58
CA THR A 83 -1.55 -7.29 21.78
C THR A 83 -1.04 -6.95 23.19
N ASN A 84 -1.92 -6.59 24.13
CA ASN A 84 -1.54 -6.16 25.48
C ASN A 84 -0.42 -5.10 25.48
N SER A 85 -0.52 -4.10 24.60
CA SER A 85 0.46 -3.02 24.45
C SER A 85 1.86 -3.44 23.95
N GLN A 86 2.05 -4.69 23.52
CA GLN A 86 3.35 -5.21 23.06
C GLN A 86 3.47 -5.21 21.53
N VAL A 87 3.52 -4.01 20.94
CA VAL A 87 3.75 -3.84 19.50
C VAL A 87 5.13 -3.26 19.27
N SER A 88 5.97 -3.96 18.51
CA SER A 88 7.30 -3.46 18.08
C SER A 88 7.31 -2.96 16.64
N ALA A 89 6.48 -3.56 15.78
CA ALA A 89 6.37 -3.19 14.38
C ALA A 89 4.94 -3.38 13.86
N PHE A 90 4.54 -2.52 12.93
CA PHE A 90 3.30 -2.64 12.18
C PHE A 90 3.60 -2.70 10.69
N VAL A 91 3.10 -3.73 10.01
CA VAL A 91 3.36 -3.99 8.59
C VAL A 91 2.03 -4.02 7.85
N ALA A 92 1.89 -3.22 6.79
CA ALA A 92 0.69 -3.24 5.96
C ALA A 92 0.97 -2.87 4.50
N CYS A 93 0.15 -3.42 3.60
CA CYS A 93 0.10 -3.00 2.20
C CYS A 93 -0.67 -1.70 2.02
N VAL A 94 -0.45 -0.98 0.91
CA VAL A 94 -1.07 0.34 0.70
C VAL A 94 -1.92 0.41 -0.56
N GLY A 95 -3.22 0.60 -0.35
CA GLY A 95 -4.17 1.05 -1.37
C GLY A 95 -4.42 2.55 -1.26
N THR A 96 -5.54 2.94 -0.64
CA THR A 96 -5.87 4.34 -0.35
C THR A 96 -4.91 5.02 0.65
N GLY A 97 -4.20 4.23 1.45
CA GLY A 97 -3.31 4.73 2.51
C GLY A 97 -3.98 4.91 3.87
N GLY A 98 -5.31 4.81 3.97
CA GLY A 98 -6.07 5.02 5.21
C GLY A 98 -5.57 4.16 6.37
N THR A 99 -5.44 2.84 6.14
CA THR A 99 -5.03 1.88 7.17
C THR A 99 -3.61 2.14 7.66
N LEU A 100 -2.61 2.12 6.76
CA LEU A 100 -1.21 2.31 7.14
C LEU A 100 -1.02 3.64 7.87
N ALA A 101 -1.57 4.74 7.35
CA ALA A 101 -1.38 6.07 7.92
C ALA A 101 -2.00 6.23 9.32
N ARG A 102 -3.22 5.73 9.52
CA ARG A 102 -3.98 6.01 10.75
C ARG A 102 -3.79 4.98 11.85
N VAL A 103 -3.56 3.71 11.51
CA VAL A 103 -3.11 2.72 12.49
C VAL A 103 -1.71 3.10 13.00
N SER A 104 -0.77 3.43 12.10
CA SER A 104 0.58 3.82 12.53
C SER A 104 0.60 5.07 13.39
N LEU A 105 -0.21 6.08 13.07
CA LEU A 105 -0.34 7.29 13.88
C LEU A 105 -0.86 6.97 15.30
N TYR A 106 -1.86 6.09 15.41
CA TYR A 106 -2.36 5.66 16.72
C TYR A 106 -1.27 4.91 17.49
N LEU A 107 -0.64 3.90 16.89
CA LEU A 107 0.40 3.10 17.55
C LEU A 107 1.59 3.94 17.97
N LYS A 108 2.04 4.89 17.13
CA LYS A 108 3.13 5.82 17.48
C LYS A 108 2.77 6.80 18.58
N LYS A 109 1.48 7.15 18.71
CA LYS A 109 1.01 7.95 19.85
C LYS A 109 1.10 7.16 21.16
N GLN A 110 0.90 5.84 21.13
CA GLN A 110 1.05 4.99 22.31
C GLN A 110 2.52 4.66 22.62
N ASN A 111 3.29 4.31 21.58
CA ASN A 111 4.72 4.03 21.67
C ASN A 111 5.44 4.57 20.41
N PRO A 112 6.20 5.67 20.53
CA PRO A 112 6.91 6.28 19.39
C PRO A 112 7.93 5.36 18.72
N THR A 113 8.44 4.35 19.44
CA THR A 113 9.48 3.43 18.96
C THR A 113 8.95 2.35 18.01
N VAL A 114 7.62 2.22 17.87
CA VAL A 114 7.00 1.29 16.92
C VAL A 114 7.50 1.56 15.50
N ALA A 115 8.08 0.53 14.89
CA ALA A 115 8.48 0.53 13.50
C ALA A 115 7.25 0.40 12.59
N VAL A 116 7.23 1.13 11.48
CA VAL A 116 6.13 1.09 10.53
C VAL A 116 6.70 0.70 9.18
N VAL A 117 6.24 -0.44 8.66
CA VAL A 117 6.75 -1.03 7.43
C VAL A 117 5.64 -1.08 6.40
N ARG A 118 5.99 -0.63 5.20
CA ARG A 118 5.12 -0.60 4.05
C ARG A 118 5.50 -1.71 3.09
N VAL A 119 4.52 -2.47 2.61
CA VAL A 119 4.73 -3.53 1.62
C VAL A 119 3.93 -3.20 0.36
N ASP A 120 4.62 -2.84 -0.73
CA ASP A 120 3.96 -2.54 -2.00
C ASP A 120 4.59 -3.36 -3.13
N PRO A 121 3.78 -3.86 -4.08
CA PRO A 121 4.32 -4.50 -5.27
C PRO A 121 5.05 -3.48 -6.14
N TYR A 122 6.04 -3.97 -6.87
CA TYR A 122 6.69 -3.16 -7.90
C TYR A 122 5.64 -2.66 -8.91
N GLY A 123 5.73 -1.39 -9.29
CA GLY A 123 4.77 -0.77 -10.20
C GLY A 123 3.56 -0.12 -9.51
N ALA A 124 3.37 -0.29 -8.19
CA ALA A 124 2.35 0.45 -7.48
C ALA A 124 2.65 1.96 -7.49
N ALA A 125 1.60 2.81 -7.56
CA ALA A 125 1.77 4.26 -7.56
C ALA A 125 2.58 4.75 -6.33
N ILE A 126 2.31 4.18 -5.16
CA ILE A 126 3.00 4.51 -3.91
C ILE A 126 4.44 3.98 -3.87
N TRP A 127 4.73 2.88 -4.56
CA TRP A 127 6.10 2.40 -4.75
C TRP A 127 6.92 3.45 -5.51
N PHE A 128 6.40 3.99 -6.63
CA PHE A 128 7.10 5.00 -7.43
C PHE A 128 7.36 6.30 -6.66
N LEU A 129 6.35 6.80 -5.92
CA LEU A 129 6.47 8.06 -5.18
C LEU A 129 7.64 8.07 -4.20
N VAL A 130 7.85 6.98 -3.47
CA VAL A 130 8.89 6.90 -2.44
C VAL A 130 10.26 6.58 -3.03
N HIS A 131 10.34 5.70 -4.04
CA HIS A 131 11.63 5.38 -4.67
C HIS A 131 12.19 6.57 -5.47
N GLN A 132 11.34 7.33 -6.17
CA GLN A 132 11.77 8.57 -6.83
C GLN A 132 12.26 9.61 -5.82
N TRP A 133 11.62 9.70 -4.65
CA TRP A 133 12.05 10.60 -3.56
C TRP A 133 13.42 10.21 -2.99
N GLN A 134 13.67 8.92 -2.76
CA GLN A 134 14.95 8.43 -2.26
C GLN A 134 16.13 8.65 -3.23
N HIS A 135 15.87 8.74 -4.54
CA HIS A 135 16.89 9.05 -5.54
C HIS A 135 17.13 10.55 -5.76
N ARG A 136 16.17 11.42 -5.42
CA ARG A 136 16.29 12.88 -5.59
C ARG A 136 17.03 13.59 -4.47
N TYR A 137 17.12 12.98 -3.30
CA TYR A 137 17.68 13.59 -2.07
C TYR A 137 18.77 12.72 -1.41
N LYS A 138 19.45 11.90 -2.22
CA LYS A 138 20.77 11.34 -1.93
C LYS A 138 21.78 12.03 -2.82
#